data_AF-A0A397TX66-F1
#
_entry.id   AF-A0A397TX66-F1
#
_cell.length_a   1.000
_cell.length_b   1.000
_cell.length_c   1.000
_cell.angle_alpha   90.00
_cell.angle_beta   90.00
_cell.angle_gamma   90.00
#
_symmetry.space_group_name_H-M   'P 1'
#
loop_
_entity.id
_entity.type
_entity.pdbx_description
1 polymer ?
#
loop_
_entity_poly.entity_id
_entity_poly.type
_entity_poly.pdbx_seq_one_letter_code
_entity_poly.pdbx_strand_id
1 'polypeptide(L)'
;MWEILYGKSVNYNQGFGIQLQIKICRENLRPRIIEDTPQCYINLMKKCWEKEPIKRPSAQKIIEILTEWQNDKNILLELTKSDEILKNQSIHIQSYSDSSDGSDGSDGSDGSYKSKFIEFTTSSYQDSGLNKLDVEDLQITN
;
A
#
# COMPACT_ATOMS: atom_id res chain seq x y z
N MET A 1 0.65 -1.31 1.58
CA MET A 1 -0.38 -2.17 0.96
C MET A 1 -1.13 -1.43 -0.13
N TRP A 2 -1.92 -0.39 0.17
CA TRP A 2 -2.64 0.36 -0.88
C TRP A 2 -1.72 0.96 -1.94
N GLU A 3 -0.69 1.70 -1.52
CA GLU A 3 0.23 2.34 -2.46
C GLU A 3 1.04 1.34 -3.31
N ILE A 4 1.31 0.15 -2.75
CA ILE A 4 1.98 -0.94 -3.48
C ILE A 4 1.08 -1.47 -4.59
N LEU A 5 -0.20 -1.64 -4.30
CA LEU A 5 -1.16 -2.19 -5.24
C LEU A 5 -1.49 -1.22 -6.38
N TYR A 6 -1.66 0.06 -6.07
CA TYR A 6 -2.12 1.05 -7.05
C TYR A 6 -1.00 1.93 -7.61
N GLY A 7 0.24 1.79 -7.11
CA GLY A 7 1.39 2.58 -7.54
C GLY A 7 1.22 4.09 -7.31
N LYS A 8 0.29 4.50 -6.44
CA LYS A 8 -0.07 5.90 -6.18
C LYS A 8 -0.16 6.14 -4.68
N SER A 9 0.14 7.36 -4.25
CA SER A 9 -0.06 7.73 -2.85
C SER A 9 -1.53 7.98 -2.56
N VAL A 10 -1.94 7.71 -1.32
CA VAL A 10 -3.31 7.96 -0.87
C VAL A 10 -3.52 9.46 -0.74
N ASN A 11 -4.44 10.02 -1.54
CA ASN A 11 -4.85 11.41 -1.43
C ASN A 11 -6.25 11.52 -0.81
N TYR A 12 -6.36 12.20 0.32
CA TYR A 12 -7.65 12.46 0.99
C TYR A 12 -8.24 13.85 0.67
N ASN A 13 -7.65 14.60 -0.27
CA ASN A 13 -8.04 15.96 -0.68
C ASN A 13 -8.29 16.92 0.49
N GLN A 14 -7.62 16.69 1.62
CA GLN A 14 -7.77 17.45 2.86
C GLN A 14 -6.39 17.68 3.45
N GLY A 15 -6.14 18.89 3.96
CA GLY A 15 -4.91 19.19 4.68
C GLY A 15 -4.69 18.23 5.85
N PHE A 16 -3.42 17.84 6.06
CA PHE A 16 -3.04 17.01 7.19
C PHE A 16 -3.38 17.74 8.50
N GLY A 17 -4.16 17.10 9.38
CA GLY A 17 -4.61 17.73 10.62
C GLY A 17 -5.58 16.88 11.42
N ILE A 18 -6.07 17.43 12.54
CA ILE A 18 -6.99 16.77 13.49
C ILE A 18 -8.24 16.22 12.79
N GLN A 19 -8.77 16.94 11.80
CA GLN A 19 -9.96 16.51 11.08
C GLN A 19 -9.75 15.20 10.32
N LEU A 20 -8.59 15.04 9.68
CA LEU A 20 -8.25 13.79 8.99
C LEU A 20 -8.07 12.65 10.00
N GLN A 21 -7.45 12.92 11.15
CA GLN A 21 -7.27 11.93 12.21
C GLN A 21 -8.63 11.45 12.77
N ILE A 22 -9.59 12.37 12.98
CA ILE A 22 -10.96 12.03 13.40
C ILE A 22 -11.62 11.12 12.37
N LYS A 23 -11.55 11.46 11.08
CA LYS A 23 -12.12 10.64 10.02
C LYS A 23 -11.51 9.23 9.99
N ILE A 24 -10.19 9.11 10.11
CA ILE A 24 -9.51 7.81 10.09
C ILE A 24 -9.83 6.98 11.34
N CYS A 25 -9.76 7.57 12.53
CA CYS A 25 -9.86 6.85 13.81
C CYS A 25 -11.30 6.62 14.26
N ARG A 26 -12.21 7.57 14.01
CA ARG A 26 -13.60 7.54 14.50
C ARG A 26 -14.59 7.18 13.40
N GLU A 27 -14.43 7.72 12.20
CA GLU A 27 -15.36 7.49 11.08
C GLU A 27 -14.92 6.33 10.16
N ASN A 28 -13.81 5.67 10.51
CA ASN A 28 -13.25 4.54 9.77
C ASN A 28 -12.93 4.87 8.29
N LEU A 29 -12.52 6.11 8.02
CA LEU A 29 -12.03 6.51 6.69
C LEU A 29 -10.84 5.64 6.31
N ARG A 30 -10.96 4.97 5.15
CA ARG A 30 -9.90 4.16 4.53
C ARG A 30 -9.79 4.51 3.05
N PRO A 31 -8.63 4.23 2.43
CA PRO A 31 -8.48 4.41 1.00
C PRO A 31 -9.54 3.64 0.20
N ARG A 32 -10.01 4.23 -0.90
CA ARG A 32 -10.97 3.57 -1.80
C ARG A 32 -10.35 2.31 -2.39
N ILE A 33 -11.12 1.22 -2.42
CA ILE A 33 -10.76 0.00 -3.15
C ILE A 33 -11.31 0.14 -4.58
N ILE A 34 -10.45 -0.09 -5.57
CA ILE A 34 -10.86 -0.09 -6.98
C ILE A 34 -11.50 -1.43 -7.29
N GLU A 35 -12.56 -1.41 -8.11
CA GLU A 35 -13.17 -2.62 -8.66
C GLU A 35 -12.11 -3.47 -9.39
N ASP A 36 -12.33 -4.77 -9.48
CA ASP A 36 -11.37 -5.74 -10.06
C ASP A 36 -10.07 -5.96 -9.27
N THR A 37 -9.95 -5.39 -8.06
CA THR A 37 -8.87 -5.78 -7.14
C THR A 37 -9.09 -7.21 -6.62
N PRO A 38 -8.05 -8.08 -6.62
CA PRO A 38 -8.15 -9.45 -6.14
C PRO A 38 -8.64 -9.52 -4.70
N GLN A 39 -9.61 -10.41 -4.46
CA GLN A 39 -10.29 -10.47 -3.16
C GLN A 39 -9.33 -10.89 -2.03
N CYS A 40 -8.34 -11.73 -2.35
CA CYS A 40 -7.30 -12.14 -1.41
C CYS A 40 -6.50 -10.92 -0.89
N TYR A 41 -6.11 -10.00 -1.79
CA TYR A 41 -5.39 -8.78 -1.45
C TYR A 41 -6.28 -7.79 -0.70
N ILE A 42 -7.54 -7.61 -1.12
CA ILE A 42 -8.52 -6.79 -0.40
C ILE A 42 -8.65 -7.26 1.04
N ASN A 43 -8.80 -8.57 1.25
CA ASN A 43 -8.99 -9.15 2.57
C ASN A 43 -7.76 -8.94 3.46
N LEU A 44 -6.56 -9.15 2.92
CA LEU A 44 -5.31 -8.89 3.65
C LEU A 44 -5.18 -7.40 4.01
N MET A 45 -5.38 -6.52 3.03
CA MET A 45 -5.31 -5.07 3.24
C MET A 45 -6.33 -4.61 4.29
N LYS A 46 -7.55 -5.18 4.29
CA LYS A 46 -8.58 -4.92 5.29
C LYS A 46 -8.16 -5.32 6.70
N LYS A 47 -7.58 -6.51 6.85
CA LYS A 47 -7.03 -6.97 8.13
C LYS A 47 -5.92 -6.05 8.65
N CYS A 48 -5.03 -5.57 7.78
CA CYS A 48 -3.93 -4.69 8.17
C CYS A 48 -4.37 -3.34 8.75
N TRP A 49 -5.54 -2.83 8.38
CA TRP A 49 -6.06 -1.54 8.86
C TRP A 49 -7.31 -1.65 9.72
N GLU A 50 -7.50 -2.82 10.36
CA GLU A 50 -8.55 -3.06 11.35
C GLU A 50 -8.51 -1.98 12.46
N LYS A 51 -9.70 -1.62 12.94
CA LYS A 51 -9.85 -0.58 13.96
C LYS A 51 -9.19 -1.03 15.27
N GLU A 52 -9.47 -2.27 15.66
CA GLU A 52 -8.87 -2.89 16.84
C GLU A 52 -7.44 -3.34 16.54
N PRO A 53 -6.40 -2.80 17.21
CA PRO A 53 -5.02 -3.14 16.91
C PRO A 53 -4.70 -4.63 17.03
N ILE A 54 -5.34 -5.33 17.99
CA ILE A 54 -5.16 -6.77 18.22
C ILE A 54 -5.66 -7.64 17.07
N LYS A 55 -6.55 -7.13 16.20
CA LYS A 55 -7.03 -7.85 15.02
C LYS A 55 -6.12 -7.71 13.81
N ARG A 56 -5.12 -6.83 13.87
CA ARG A 56 -4.16 -6.64 12.79
C ARG A 56 -3.19 -7.82 12.77
N PRO A 57 -2.84 -8.34 11.58
CA PRO A 57 -1.82 -9.38 11.48
C PRO A 57 -0.46 -8.80 11.89
N SER A 58 0.36 -9.65 12.53
CA SER A 58 1.77 -9.32 12.74
C SER A 58 2.51 -9.28 11.40
N ALA A 59 3.67 -8.60 11.35
CA ALA A 59 4.52 -8.61 10.17
C ALA A 59 4.89 -10.03 9.74
N GLN A 60 5.20 -10.91 10.71
CA GLN A 60 5.45 -12.33 10.46
C GLN A 60 4.25 -12.99 9.76
N LYS A 61 3.02 -12.75 10.23
CA LYS A 61 1.85 -13.35 9.61
C LYS A 61 1.62 -12.84 8.17
N ILE A 62 1.93 -11.58 7.91
CA ILE A 62 1.87 -11.02 6.55
C ILE A 62 2.90 -11.73 5.65
N ILE A 63 4.13 -11.94 6.12
CA ILE A 63 5.18 -12.64 5.35
C ILE A 63 4.76 -14.08 5.02
N GLU A 64 4.18 -14.79 5.99
CA GLU A 64 3.64 -16.15 5.76
C GLU A 64 2.60 -16.15 4.64
N ILE A 65 1.62 -15.25 4.70
CA ILE A 65 0.55 -15.14 3.70
C ILE A 65 1.13 -14.81 2.31
N LEU A 66 2.07 -13.87 2.22
CA LEU A 66 2.68 -13.49 0.94
C LEU A 66 3.55 -14.63 0.37
N THR A 67 4.24 -15.38 1.23
CA THR A 67 5.01 -16.56 0.83
C THR A 67 4.09 -17.68 0.34
N GLU A 68 2.94 -17.90 0.99
CA GLU A 68 1.92 -18.84 0.51
C GLU A 68 1.43 -18.45 -0.89
N TRP A 69 1.13 -17.16 -1.12
CA TRP A 69 0.69 -16.67 -2.42
C TRP A 69 1.75 -16.82 -3.52
N GLN A 70 3.02 -16.61 -3.18
CA GLN A 70 4.11 -16.81 -4.12
C GLN A 70 4.22 -18.27 -4.61
N ASN A 71 3.82 -19.22 -3.76
CA ASN A 71 3.83 -20.65 -4.08
C ASN A 71 2.51 -21.13 -4.72
N ASP A 72 1.46 -20.30 -4.74
CA ASP A 72 0.17 -20.63 -5.36
C ASP A 72 0.04 -19.98 -6.74
N LYS A 73 0.12 -20.80 -7.79
CA LYS A 73 0.03 -20.35 -9.19
C LYS A 73 -1.32 -19.69 -9.53
N ASN A 74 -2.42 -20.12 -8.90
CA ASN A 74 -3.74 -19.56 -9.18
C ASN A 74 -3.86 -18.15 -8.61
N ILE A 75 -3.39 -17.96 -7.37
CA ILE A 75 -3.36 -16.63 -6.75
C ILE A 75 -2.42 -15.71 -7.52
N LEU A 76 -1.23 -16.19 -7.88
CA LEU A 76 -0.29 -15.41 -8.67
C LEU A 76 -0.90 -14.96 -10.01
N LEU A 77 -1.63 -15.85 -10.68
CA LEU A 77 -2.31 -15.52 -11.94
C LEU A 77 -3.42 -14.47 -11.75
N GLU A 78 -4.20 -14.57 -10.67
CA GLU A 78 -5.23 -13.57 -10.33
C GLU A 78 -4.60 -12.19 -10.07
N LEU A 79 -3.54 -12.15 -9.25
CA LEU A 79 -2.81 -10.94 -8.92
C LEU A 79 -2.22 -10.29 -10.18
N THR A 80 -1.54 -11.05 -11.05
CA THR A 80 -0.94 -10.52 -12.29
C THR A 80 -1.99 -9.95 -13.24
N LYS A 81 -3.12 -10.65 -13.44
CA LYS A 81 -4.21 -10.15 -14.30
C LYS A 81 -4.77 -8.83 -13.77
N SER A 82 -4.94 -8.72 -12.46
CA SER A 82 -5.44 -7.49 -11.87
C SER A 82 -4.46 -6.33 -12.00
N ASP A 83 -3.16 -6.59 -11.90
CA ASP A 83 -2.11 -5.58 -12.07
C ASP A 83 -2.15 -4.99 -13.51
N GLU A 84 -2.36 -5.83 -14.52
CA GLU A 84 -2.56 -5.40 -15.90
C GLU A 84 -3.80 -4.49 -16.05
N ILE A 85 -4.93 -4.87 -15.43
CA ILE A 85 -6.18 -4.08 -15.45
C ILE A 85 -5.97 -2.73 -14.76
N LEU A 86 -5.35 -2.71 -13.58
CA LEU A 86 -5.11 -1.50 -12.78
C LEU A 86 -4.12 -0.54 -13.47
N LYS A 87 -3.12 -1.06 -14.18
CA LYS A 87 -2.21 -0.25 -15.03
C LYS A 87 -2.98 0.44 -16.15
N ASN A 88 -3.85 -0.29 -16.85
CA ASN A 88 -4.65 0.26 -17.94
C ASN A 88 -5.65 1.33 -17.45
N GLN A 89 -6.26 1.13 -16.28
CA GLN A 89 -7.14 2.13 -15.65
C GLN A 89 -6.38 3.36 -15.14
N SER A 90 -5.14 3.18 -14.67
CA SER A 90 -4.30 4.27 -14.16
C SER A 90 -3.92 5.29 -15.24
N ILE A 91 -3.87 4.90 -16.52
CA ILE A 91 -3.68 5.80 -17.67
C ILE A 91 -4.83 6.81 -17.78
N HIS A 92 -6.05 6.45 -17.38
CA HIS A 92 -7.22 7.32 -17.49
C HIS A 92 -7.30 8.40 -16.40
N ILE A 93 -6.60 8.22 -15.28
CA ILE A 93 -6.60 9.15 -14.13
C ILE A 93 -5.60 10.31 -14.34
N GLN A 94 -4.61 10.16 -15.23
CA GLN A 94 -3.62 11.21 -15.52
C GLN A 94 -4.18 12.42 -16.29
N SER A 95 -5.43 12.36 -16.75
CA SER A 95 -6.03 13.37 -17.65
C SER A 95 -6.79 14.51 -16.96
N TYR A 96 -6.94 14.49 -15.63
CA TYR A 96 -7.66 15.54 -14.86
C TYR A 96 -6.73 16.25 -13.87
N SER A 97 -5.72 16.93 -14.39
CA SER A 97 -4.98 17.94 -13.64
C SER A 97 -4.35 18.94 -14.60
N ASP A 98 -5.19 19.77 -15.21
CA ASP A 98 -4.79 21.08 -15.73
C ASP A 98 -5.98 22.03 -15.58
N SER A 99 -6.01 22.72 -14.44
CA SER A 99 -6.57 24.06 -14.30
C SER A 99 -5.95 24.64 -13.04
N SER A 100 -4.80 25.26 -13.28
CA SER A 100 -4.14 26.22 -12.42
C SER A 100 -5.09 27.35 -12.02
N ASP A 101 -5.12 27.68 -10.74
CA ASP A 101 -5.14 29.08 -10.33
C ASP A 101 -4.30 29.25 -9.05
N GLY A 102 -3.39 30.21 -9.09
CA GLY A 102 -2.30 30.35 -8.13
C GLY A 102 -2.58 31.33 -6.98
N SER A 103 -1.52 31.55 -6.19
CA SER A 103 -1.34 32.46 -5.04
C SER A 103 -1.81 31.86 -3.69
N ASP A 104 -1.14 32.00 -2.56
CA ASP A 104 -0.02 32.84 -2.13
C ASP A 104 0.70 32.15 -0.94
N GLY A 105 1.97 32.46 -0.70
CA GLY A 105 2.86 31.72 0.21
C GLY A 105 2.61 31.94 1.71
N SER A 106 2.99 30.96 2.53
CA SER A 106 3.92 31.13 3.68
C SER A 106 3.95 29.88 4.59
N ASP A 107 5.18 29.54 4.97
CA ASP A 107 5.65 28.90 6.21
C ASP A 107 5.43 27.39 6.48
N GLY A 108 6.56 26.73 6.76
CA GLY A 108 6.64 25.66 7.75
C GLY A 108 6.53 24.22 7.26
N SER A 109 7.70 23.59 7.07
CA SER A 109 7.93 22.13 7.09
C SER A 109 7.53 21.35 5.83
N ASP A 110 8.50 21.24 4.91
CA ASP A 110 8.50 20.31 3.79
C ASP A 110 8.59 18.86 4.29
N GLY A 111 7.43 18.32 4.66
CA GLY A 111 7.19 16.89 4.83
C GLY A 111 6.76 16.24 3.51
N SER A 112 7.32 16.64 2.37
CA SER A 112 7.12 15.92 1.11
C SER A 112 7.88 14.60 1.17
N TYR A 113 7.27 13.55 1.72
CA TYR A 113 7.66 12.18 1.40
C TYR A 113 7.42 11.97 -0.11
N LYS A 114 8.40 12.37 -0.92
CA LYS A 114 8.51 11.94 -2.32
C LYS A 114 8.90 10.48 -2.23
N SER A 115 7.91 9.60 -2.30
CA SER A 115 8.13 8.20 -2.61
C SER A 115 8.90 8.16 -3.94
N LYS A 116 10.24 8.07 -3.87
CA LYS A 116 11.02 7.50 -4.95
C LYS A 116 10.60 6.04 -4.93
N PHE A 117 9.53 5.74 -5.66
CA PHE A 117 9.05 4.37 -5.84
C PHE A 117 10.30 3.57 -6.21
N ILE A 118 10.68 2.59 -5.37
CA ILE A 118 11.82 1.74 -5.69
C ILE A 118 11.47 1.17 -7.05
N GLU A 119 12.28 1.49 -8.05
CA GLU A 119 12.18 0.97 -9.40
C GLU A 119 12.49 -0.53 -9.29
N PHE A 120 11.51 -1.29 -8.81
CA PHE A 120 11.61 -2.73 -8.65
C PHE A 120 11.45 -3.29 -10.05
N THR A 121 12.52 -3.15 -10.83
CA THR A 121 12.60 -3.71 -12.16
C THR A 121 12.34 -5.19 -12.02
N THR A 122 11.34 -5.66 -12.77
CA THR A 122 10.96 -7.04 -13.04
C THR A 122 12.08 -7.86 -13.72
N SER A 123 13.35 -7.54 -13.48
CA SER A 123 14.50 -8.04 -14.25
C SER A 123 15.48 -8.92 -13.45
N SER A 124 15.22 -9.28 -12.20
CA SER A 124 16.13 -10.19 -11.47
C SER A 124 15.43 -11.18 -10.56
N TYR A 125 14.40 -11.88 -11.07
CA TYR A 125 14.13 -13.25 -10.60
C TYR A 125 14.91 -14.22 -11.47
N GLN A 126 16.23 -14.18 -11.32
CA GLN A 126 17.07 -15.37 -11.47
C GLN A 126 17.74 -15.59 -10.12
N ASP A 127 17.30 -16.67 -9.48
CA ASP A 127 18.02 -17.47 -8.48
C ASP A 127 19.15 -16.78 -7.70
N SER A 128 18.88 -16.35 -6.46
CA SER A 128 19.90 -16.31 -5.39
C SER A 128 19.30 -15.94 -4.01
N GLY A 129 19.16 -16.95 -3.16
CA GLY A 129 19.71 -16.91 -1.79
C GLY A 129 19.21 -15.88 -0.77
N LEU A 130 17.92 -15.55 -0.69
CA LEU A 130 17.35 -14.82 0.47
C LEU A 130 16.82 -15.77 1.55
N ASN A 131 17.66 -16.69 2.02
CA ASN A 131 17.45 -17.42 3.27
C ASN A 131 18.49 -16.96 4.29
N LYS A 132 18.35 -15.74 4.83
CA LYS A 132 18.89 -15.40 6.16
C LYS A 132 18.34 -14.06 6.66
N LEU A 133 17.21 -14.13 7.36
CA LEU A 133 16.91 -13.15 8.40
C LEU A 133 16.85 -13.96 9.70
N ASP A 134 17.99 -14.01 10.39
CA ASP A 134 18.09 -14.64 11.72
C ASP A 134 17.22 -13.80 12.67
N VAL A 135 16.10 -14.39 13.09
CA VAL A 135 15.15 -13.80 14.06
C VAL A 135 15.66 -14.12 15.47
N GLU A 136 16.77 -13.51 15.87
CA GLU A 136 17.35 -13.76 17.21
C GLU A 136 17.66 -12.49 18.04
N ASP A 137 17.49 -11.27 17.49
CA ASP A 137 17.84 -10.04 18.21
C ASP A 137 16.65 -9.23 18.79
N LEU A 138 15.48 -9.84 18.98
CA LEU A 138 14.36 -9.19 19.70
C LEU A 138 14.07 -9.85 21.05
N GLN A 139 15.12 -10.17 21.81
CA GLN A 139 15.03 -10.40 23.26
C GLN A 139 14.81 -9.05 23.97
N ILE A 140 13.54 -8.61 24.08
CA ILE A 140 13.19 -7.60 25.07
C ILE A 140 12.96 -8.34 26.40
N THR A 141 13.91 -8.14 27.31
CA THR A 141 13.91 -8.59 28.69
C THR A 141 12.67 -8.08 29.44
N ASN A 142 12.06 -8.96 30.25
CA ASN A 142 10.97 -8.70 31.20
C ASN A 142 11.26 -7.54 32.16
#